data_AF-A0AAE0AD91-F1
#
_entry.id   AF-A0AAE0AD91-F1
#
_cell.length_a   1.000
_cell.length_b   1.000
_cell.length_c   1.000
_cell.angle_alpha   90.00
_cell.angle_beta   90.00
_cell.angle_gamma   90.00
#
_symmetry.space_group_name_H-M   'P 1'
#
loop_
_entity.id
_entity.type
_entity.pdbx_description
1 polymer ?
#
loop_
_entity_poly.entity_id
_entity_poly.type
_entity_poly.pdbx_seq_one_letter_code
_entity_poly.pdbx_strand_id
1 'polypeptide(L)'
;MADDLKFVVSQFWQLHSSLAQHTFRFYLQQWRSWATCFIQAAWRRYCKKKIKESLLAAKNRLQDVLANASGSSLSLGATIFASRFAANLLRAIRRNSTQKAGILERVLPILLQKPVEPDLSAEEQLSNSFE
;
A
#
# COMPACT_ATOMS: atom_id res chain seq x y z
N MET A 1 22.95 -38.87 -33.81
CA MET A 1 21.48 -38.72 -33.72
C MET A 1 21.02 -38.16 -32.37
N ALA A 2 21.60 -38.54 -31.23
CA ALA A 2 21.20 -37.99 -29.93
C ALA A 2 21.57 -36.50 -29.72
N ASP A 3 22.64 -36.03 -30.38
CA ASP A 3 23.16 -34.68 -30.19
C ASP A 3 22.28 -33.60 -30.88
N ASP A 4 21.67 -33.92 -32.02
CA ASP A 4 20.71 -33.02 -32.69
C ASP A 4 19.45 -32.80 -31.85
N LEU A 5 18.93 -33.85 -31.21
CA LEU A 5 17.76 -33.71 -30.34
C LEU A 5 18.06 -32.82 -29.14
N LYS A 6 19.25 -32.96 -28.54
CA LYS A 6 19.69 -32.06 -27.45
C LYS A 6 19.83 -30.62 -27.94
N PHE A 7 20.28 -30.40 -29.18
CA PHE A 7 20.44 -29.08 -29.75
C PHE A 7 19.08 -28.41 -30.01
N VAL A 8 18.13 -29.14 -30.61
CA VAL A 8 16.75 -28.67 -30.83
C VAL A 8 16.07 -28.35 -29.50
N VAL A 9 16.20 -29.25 -28.53
CA VAL A 9 15.62 -29.07 -27.19
C VAL A 9 16.28 -27.87 -26.49
N SER A 10 17.61 -27.73 -26.54
CA SER A 10 18.33 -26.58 -25.95
C SER A 10 17.92 -25.26 -26.61
N GLN A 11 17.78 -25.21 -27.93
CA GLN A 11 17.32 -24.02 -28.64
C GLN A 11 15.88 -23.66 -28.28
N PHE A 12 15.02 -24.66 -28.14
CA PHE A 12 13.65 -24.49 -27.67
C PHE A 12 13.62 -23.90 -26.25
N TRP A 13 14.40 -24.45 -25.31
CA TRP A 13 14.48 -23.91 -23.94
C TRP A 13 15.11 -22.52 -23.88
N GLN A 14 16.11 -22.23 -24.71
CA GLN A 14 16.80 -20.94 -24.70
C GLN A 14 15.95 -19.81 -25.32
N LEU A 15 15.24 -20.10 -26.42
CA LEU A 15 14.24 -19.20 -27.01
C LEU A 15 13.09 -18.94 -26.02
N HIS A 16 12.55 -19.99 -25.41
CA HIS A 16 11.44 -19.86 -24.47
C HIS A 16 11.85 -19.25 -23.13
N SER A 17 13.07 -19.50 -22.65
CA SER A 17 13.65 -18.86 -21.44
C SER A 17 13.88 -17.37 -21.67
N SER A 18 14.35 -16.97 -22.85
CA SER A 18 14.54 -15.57 -23.21
C SER A 18 13.20 -14.81 -23.20
N LEU A 19 12.19 -15.36 -23.88
CA LEU A 19 10.85 -14.77 -23.95
C LEU A 19 10.16 -14.77 -22.58
N ALA A 20 10.30 -15.86 -21.81
CA ALA A 20 9.80 -15.96 -20.45
C ALA A 20 10.50 -14.94 -19.53
N GLN A 21 11.80 -14.69 -19.66
CA GLN A 21 12.48 -13.71 -18.81
C GLN A 21 12.03 -12.27 -19.08
N HIS A 22 11.82 -11.91 -20.35
CA HIS A 22 11.36 -10.57 -20.71
C HIS A 22 9.92 -10.32 -20.24
N THR A 23 9.02 -11.28 -20.46
CA THR A 23 7.63 -11.21 -19.99
C THR A 23 7.53 -11.28 -18.47
N PHE A 24 8.25 -12.21 -17.83
CA PHE A 24 8.23 -12.38 -16.37
C PHE A 24 8.78 -11.16 -15.63
N ARG A 25 9.85 -10.53 -16.13
CA ARG A 25 10.40 -9.30 -15.51
C ARG A 25 9.40 -8.15 -15.53
N PHE A 26 8.75 -7.92 -16.67
CA PHE A 26 7.78 -6.85 -16.81
C PHE A 26 6.53 -7.12 -15.97
N TYR A 27 6.08 -8.37 -15.95
CA TYR A 27 4.90 -8.81 -15.21
C TYR A 27 5.14 -8.76 -13.69
N LEU A 28 6.28 -9.26 -13.19
CA LEU A 28 6.64 -9.18 -11.78
C LEU A 28 6.70 -7.75 -11.27
N GLN A 29 7.12 -6.80 -12.10
CA GLN A 29 7.23 -5.40 -11.70
C GLN A 29 5.84 -4.79 -11.39
N GLN A 30 4.82 -5.18 -12.16
CA GLN A 30 3.44 -4.77 -11.93
C GLN A 30 2.86 -5.41 -10.67
N TRP A 31 3.09 -6.71 -10.47
CA TRP A 31 2.67 -7.43 -9.25
C TRP A 31 3.39 -6.94 -7.99
N ARG A 32 4.68 -6.57 -8.07
CA ARG A 32 5.44 -5.97 -6.96
C ARG A 32 4.88 -4.60 -6.58
N SER A 33 4.59 -3.76 -7.57
CA SER A 33 3.99 -2.45 -7.34
C SER A 33 2.61 -2.59 -6.71
N TRP A 34 1.79 -3.53 -7.20
CA TRP A 34 0.49 -3.83 -6.63
C TRP A 34 0.58 -4.34 -5.18
N ALA A 35 1.46 -5.29 -4.89
CA ALA A 35 1.63 -5.85 -3.55
C ALA A 35 2.12 -4.80 -2.53
N THR A 36 3.08 -3.94 -2.91
CA THR A 36 3.53 -2.86 -2.04
C THR A 36 2.40 -1.87 -1.74
N CYS A 37 1.62 -1.48 -2.76
CA CYS A 37 0.44 -0.62 -2.60
C CYS A 37 -0.62 -1.27 -1.70
N PHE A 38 -0.87 -2.57 -1.86
CA PHE A 38 -1.82 -3.33 -1.04
C PHE A 38 -1.41 -3.34 0.44
N ILE A 39 -0.14 -3.67 0.73
CA ILE A 39 0.40 -3.66 2.09
C ILE A 39 0.35 -2.25 2.70
N GLN A 40 0.69 -1.23 1.91
CA GLN A 40 0.62 0.16 2.36
C GLN A 40 -0.81 0.60 2.69
N ALA A 41 -1.79 0.22 1.87
CA ALA A 41 -3.20 0.52 2.12
C ALA A 41 -3.71 -0.17 3.40
N ALA A 42 -3.34 -1.45 3.60
CA ALA A 42 -3.66 -2.19 4.81
C ALA A 42 -3.05 -1.52 6.06
N TRP A 43 -1.78 -1.11 5.99
CA TRP A 43 -1.10 -0.39 7.07
C TRP A 43 -1.76 0.95 7.40
N ARG A 44 -2.14 1.73 6.39
CA ARG A 44 -2.86 3.01 6.58
C ARG A 44 -4.19 2.80 7.30
N ARG A 45 -4.94 1.75 6.91
CA ARG A 45 -6.21 1.40 7.56
C ARG A 45 -6.01 1.02 9.02
N TYR A 46 -4.98 0.20 9.31
CA TYR A 46 -4.62 -0.18 10.68
C TYR A 46 -4.20 1.03 11.53
N CYS A 47 -3.28 1.86 11.04
CA CYS A 47 -2.84 3.08 11.73
C CYS A 47 -4.01 4.03 12.02
N LYS A 48 -4.92 4.23 11.06
CA LYS A 48 -6.13 5.05 11.25
C LYS A 48 -7.05 4.48 12.32
N LYS A 49 -7.21 3.15 12.40
CA LYS A 49 -7.98 2.48 13.44
C LYS A 49 -7.34 2.69 14.82
N LYS A 50 -6.02 2.47 14.93
CA LYS A 50 -5.26 2.63 16.19
C LYS A 50 -5.33 4.04 16.76
N ILE A 51 -5.24 5.07 15.90
CA ILE A 51 -5.37 6.48 16.33
C ILE A 51 -6.79 6.79 16.84
N LYS A 52 -7.83 6.20 16.24
CA LYS A 52 -9.20 6.38 16.72
C LYS A 52 -9.42 5.72 18.09
N GLU A 53 -8.87 4.52 18.27
CA GLU A 53 -8.95 3.78 19.54
C GLU A 53 -8.24 4.52 20.67
N SER A 54 -7.03 5.06 20.42
CA SER A 54 -6.31 5.84 21.42
C SER A 54 -7.04 7.14 21.79
N LEU A 55 -7.67 7.80 20.81
CA LEU A 55 -8.50 8.99 21.05
C LEU A 55 -9.74 8.64 21.88
N LEU A 56 -10.42 7.54 21.56
CA LEU A 56 -11.60 7.09 22.30
C LEU A 56 -11.23 6.75 23.76
N ALA A 57 -10.14 6.01 23.96
CA ALA A 57 -9.64 5.69 25.30
C ALA A 57 -9.27 6.94 26.11
N ALA A 58 -8.60 7.92 25.48
CA ALA A 58 -8.29 9.20 26.12
C ALA A 58 -9.56 10.00 26.48
N LYS A 59 -10.56 10.01 25.59
CA LYS A 59 -11.85 10.66 25.86
C LYS A 59 -12.58 10.01 27.03
N ASN A 60 -12.63 8.68 27.09
CA ASN A 60 -13.27 7.95 28.18
C ASN A 60 -12.59 8.27 29.52
N ARG A 61 -11.26 8.25 29.56
CA ARG A 61 -10.48 8.67 30.74
C ARG A 61 -10.79 10.10 31.19
N LEU A 62 -10.93 11.02 30.24
CA LEU A 62 -11.32 12.40 30.57
C LEU A 62 -12.74 12.48 31.11
N GLN A 63 -13.68 11.68 30.59
CA GLN A 63 -15.05 11.61 31.12
C GLN A 63 -15.07 11.03 32.54
N ASP A 64 -14.28 9.99 32.83
CA ASP A 64 -14.16 9.43 34.17
C ASP A 64 -13.57 10.46 35.14
N VAL A 65 -12.52 11.16 34.74
CA VAL A 65 -11.94 12.24 35.56
C VAL A 65 -12.95 13.37 35.75
N LEU A 66 -13.71 13.76 34.74
CA LEU A 66 -14.74 14.80 34.86
C LEU A 66 -15.86 14.39 35.82
N ALA A 67 -16.32 13.14 35.74
CA ALA A 67 -17.34 12.60 36.65
C ALA A 67 -16.86 12.57 38.10
N ASN A 68 -15.59 12.25 38.33
CA ASN A 68 -14.97 12.24 39.67
C ASN A 68 -14.50 13.63 40.15
N ALA A 69 -14.19 14.54 39.23
CA ALA A 69 -13.75 15.91 39.52
C ALA A 69 -14.91 16.87 39.79
N SER A 70 -16.16 16.42 39.71
CA SER A 70 -17.32 17.19 40.17
C SER A 70 -17.22 17.59 41.67
N GLY A 71 -16.26 17.05 42.42
CA GLY A 71 -15.89 17.47 43.78
C GLY A 71 -14.56 18.22 43.93
N SER A 72 -13.78 18.47 42.86
CA SER A 72 -12.49 19.18 42.92
C SER A 72 -12.42 20.34 41.91
N SER A 73 -11.84 21.48 42.31
CA SER A 73 -11.78 22.69 41.49
C SER A 73 -10.77 22.55 40.34
N LEU A 74 -11.16 21.86 39.26
CA LEU A 74 -10.38 21.80 38.03
C LEU A 74 -10.30 23.20 37.42
N SER A 75 -9.09 23.76 37.29
CA SER A 75 -8.88 25.05 36.64
C SER A 75 -9.33 24.97 35.17
N LEU A 76 -10.51 25.50 34.89
CA LEU A 76 -11.14 25.52 33.57
C LEU A 76 -10.19 26.13 32.52
N GLY A 77 -9.46 27.19 32.90
CA GLY A 77 -8.48 27.85 32.04
C GLY A 77 -7.32 26.94 31.63
N ALA A 78 -6.76 26.16 32.57
CA ALA A 78 -5.68 25.22 32.29
C ALA A 78 -6.13 24.10 31.34
N THR A 79 -7.35 23.60 31.52
CA THR A 79 -7.95 22.55 30.69
C THR A 79 -8.19 23.03 29.25
N ILE A 80 -8.72 24.25 29.10
CA ILE A 80 -8.92 24.86 27.78
C ILE A 80 -7.59 25.03 27.04
N PHE A 81 -6.54 25.48 27.73
CA PHE A 81 -5.23 25.66 27.12
C PHE A 81 -4.58 24.33 26.72
N ALA A 82 -4.61 23.33 27.60
CA ALA A 82 -4.11 21.99 27.30
C ALA A 82 -4.86 21.35 26.11
N SER A 83 -6.17 21.53 26.03
CA SER A 83 -7.01 21.08 24.91
C SER A 83 -6.60 21.73 23.59
N ARG A 84 -6.39 23.06 23.58
CA ARG A 84 -5.89 23.78 22.40
C ARG A 84 -4.51 23.30 21.96
N PHE A 85 -3.60 23.09 22.90
CA PHE A 85 -2.26 22.59 22.62
C PHE A 85 -2.29 21.18 22.00
N ALA A 86 -3.07 20.27 22.58
CA ALA A 86 -3.25 18.92 22.06
C ALA A 86 -3.91 18.93 20.66
N ALA A 87 -4.93 19.75 20.45
CA ALA A 87 -5.59 19.90 19.16
C ALA A 87 -4.64 20.42 18.08
N ASN A 88 -3.75 21.36 18.43
CA ASN A 88 -2.77 21.90 17.49
C ASN A 88 -1.70 20.87 17.10
N LEU A 89 -1.18 20.10 18.07
CA LEU A 89 -0.25 19.00 17.81
C LEU A 89 -0.86 17.94 16.88
N LEU A 90 -2.10 17.53 17.16
CA LEU A 90 -2.81 16.54 16.34
C LEU A 90 -3.04 17.04 14.90
N ARG A 91 -3.34 18.34 14.74
CA ARG A 91 -3.52 18.95 13.41
C ARG A 91 -2.21 18.98 12.63
N ALA A 92 -1.07 19.25 13.29
CA ALA A 92 0.25 19.20 12.67
C ALA A 92 0.61 17.77 12.19
N ILE A 93 0.37 16.76 13.02
CA ILE A 93 0.61 15.35 12.68
C ILE A 93 -0.26 14.93 11.49
N ARG A 94 -1.55 15.31 11.48
CA ARG A 94 -2.46 15.01 10.36
C ARG A 94 -2.00 15.67 9.06
N ARG A 95 -1.60 16.94 9.07
CA ARG A 95 -1.11 17.65 7.88
C ARG A 95 0.13 16.97 7.27
N ASN A 96 1.09 16.59 8.11
CA ASN A 96 2.29 15.89 7.65
C ASN A 96 1.98 14.49 7.10
N SER A 97 1.02 13.79 7.70
CA SER A 97 0.55 12.50 7.18
C SER A 97 -0.20 12.64 5.87
N THR A 98 -1.03 13.67 5.69
CA THR A 98 -1.78 13.90 4.44
C THR A 98 -0.89 14.35 3.29
N GLN A 99 0.17 15.14 3.55
CA GLN A 99 1.10 15.51 2.49
C GLN A 99 1.93 14.31 2.01
N LYS A 100 2.39 13.44 2.92
CA LYS A 100 3.01 12.16 2.54
C LYS A 100 2.02 11.21 1.86
N ALA A 101 0.74 11.27 2.22
CA ALA A 101 -0.30 10.45 1.60
C ALA A 101 -0.64 10.91 0.19
N GLY A 102 -0.79 12.22 -0.07
CA GLY A 102 -1.22 12.78 -1.36
C GLY A 102 -0.22 12.57 -2.49
N ILE A 103 1.08 12.52 -2.20
CA ILE A 103 2.12 12.18 -3.18
C ILE A 103 1.97 10.71 -3.64
N LEU A 104 1.63 9.82 -2.71
CA LEU A 104 1.46 8.38 -3.00
C LEU A 104 0.05 8.05 -3.53
N GLU A 105 -0.95 8.84 -3.15
CA GLU A 105 -2.36 8.67 -3.55
C GLU A 105 -2.66 9.21 -4.96
N ARG A 106 -1.85 10.11 -5.54
CA ARG A 106 -1.92 10.39 -6.98
C ARG A 106 -1.40 9.24 -7.85
N VAL A 107 -0.59 8.34 -7.28
CA VAL A 107 0.03 7.21 -7.98
C VAL A 107 -0.77 5.92 -7.77
N LEU A 108 -1.45 5.77 -6.62
CA LEU A 108 -2.22 4.58 -6.25
C LEU A 108 -3.39 4.21 -7.19
N PRO A 109 -4.19 5.15 -7.76
CA PRO A 109 -5.31 4.83 -8.64
C PRO A 109 -4.86 4.24 -9.98
N ILE A 110 -3.66 4.60 -10.44
CA ILE A 110 -3.05 4.07 -11.66
C ILE A 110 -2.50 2.64 -11.42
N LEU A 111 -2.20 2.28 -10.17
CA LEU A 111 -1.59 0.99 -9.79
C LEU A 111 -2.57 -0.05 -9.20
N LEU A 112 -3.82 0.34 -8.89
CA LEU A 112 -4.83 -0.54 -8.28
C LEU A 112 -5.77 -1.21 -9.28
N GLN A 113 -5.66 -0.92 -10.58
CA GLN A 113 -6.29 -1.78 -11.57
C GLN A 113 -5.60 -3.14 -11.52
N LYS A 114 -6.37 -4.19 -11.17
CA LYS A 114 -5.92 -5.59 -11.31
C LYS A 114 -5.37 -5.68 -12.74
N PRO A 115 -4.06 -5.95 -12.93
CA PRO A 115 -3.52 -6.10 -14.26
C PRO A 115 -4.38 -7.11 -15.00
N VAL A 116 -4.84 -6.75 -16.20
CA VAL A 116 -5.63 -7.65 -17.05
C VAL A 116 -4.79 -8.93 -17.22
N GLU A 117 -5.43 -10.08 -17.11
CA GLU A 117 -4.75 -11.35 -17.32
C GLU A 117 -4.22 -11.34 -18.77
N PRO A 118 -2.90 -11.47 -18.97
CA PRO A 118 -2.31 -11.39 -20.30
C PRO A 118 -2.76 -12.62 -21.08
N ASP A 119 -3.47 -12.38 -22.18
CA ASP A 119 -3.71 -13.40 -23.18
C ASP A 119 -2.37 -13.75 -23.84
N LEU A 120 -1.82 -14.90 -23.45
CA LEU A 120 -0.59 -15.48 -23.99
C LEU A 120 -0.72 -15.86 -25.48
N SER A 121 -1.89 -15.68 -26.09
CA SER A 121 -2.21 -16.10 -27.46
C SER A 121 -1.64 -15.18 -28.55
N ALA A 122 -1.19 -13.96 -28.23
CA ALA A 122 -0.73 -12.99 -29.23
C ALA A 122 0.74 -13.20 -29.69
N GLU A 123 1.55 -13.88 -28.88
CA GLU A 123 2.99 -14.07 -29.14
C GLU A 123 3.24 -15.27 -30.10
N GLU A 124 2.33 -16.26 -30.15
CA GLU A 124 2.41 -17.38 -31.10
C GLU A 124 2.24 -16.93 -32.56
N GLN A 125 1.56 -15.80 -32.81
CA GLN A 125 1.30 -15.30 -34.16
C GLN A 125 2.53 -14.66 -34.83
N LEU A 126 3.51 -14.16 -34.05
CA LEU A 126 4.77 -13.61 -34.60
C LEU A 126 5.81 -14.69 -34.91
N SER A 127 5.72 -15.85 -34.24
CA SER A 127 6.56 -17.02 -34.54
C SER A 127 6.20 -17.69 -35.86
N ASN A 128 4.93 -17.62 -36.28
CA ASN A 128 4.43 -18.26 -37.51
C ASN A 128 4.57 -17.37 -38.77
N SER A 129 5.18 -16.18 -38.65
CA SER A 129 5.40 -15.27 -39.79
C SER A 129 6.84 -15.32 -40.33
N PHE A 130 7.68 -16.21 -39.79
CA PHE A 130 9.06 -16.45 -40.21
C PHE A 130 9.31 -17.89 -40.70
N GLU A 131 8.24 -18.66 -40.99
CA GLU A 131 8.29 -19.85 -41.86
C GLU A 131 7.85 -19.53 -43.28
#